data_AF-A0A925KXK4-F1
#
_entry.id   AF-A0A925KXK4-F1
#
_cell.length_a   1.000
_cell.length_b   1.000
_cell.length_c   1.000
_cell.angle_alpha   90.00
_cell.angle_beta   90.00
_cell.angle_gamma   90.00
#
_symmetry.space_group_name_H-M   'P 1'
#
loop_
_entity.id
_entity.type
_entity.pdbx_description
1 polymer ?
#
loop_
_entity_poly.entity_id
_entity_poly.type
_entity_poly.pdbx_seq_one_letter_code
_entity_poly.pdbx_strand_id
1 'polypeptide(L)'
;MKKSVLFLAVMVCAVGIALVACTDDSSKSDSYAVVISQDSLVKRGSYLVNAIGCDDCHSPKTFGPQGPELVMDKRFGGHQANTPIGKPNVGVMKDGYMLFGMDLTYAVGPWGMSYAANISSDPTGIGNWTEAQFITAIREGKSKGLKEGRQLLPPMPWFVYKNLDDVDLKAIFAYLKTSKPVNNLVPGPKAITEL
;
A
#
# COMPACT_ATOMS: atom_id res chain seq x y z
N MET A 1 4.75 51.95 -55.91
CA MET A 1 5.36 50.64 -56.19
C MET A 1 6.52 50.22 -55.25
N LYS A 2 7.12 51.12 -54.45
CA LYS A 2 8.24 50.76 -53.54
C LYS A 2 7.85 50.24 -52.14
N LYS A 3 6.60 50.48 -51.67
CA LYS A 3 6.14 50.06 -50.33
C LYS A 3 5.66 48.61 -50.28
N SER A 4 5.16 48.06 -51.39
CA SER A 4 4.65 46.68 -51.46
C SER A 4 5.75 45.62 -51.52
N VAL A 5 6.95 45.98 -52.01
CA VAL A 5 8.11 45.07 -52.08
C VAL A 5 8.75 44.88 -50.71
N LEU A 6 8.69 45.90 -49.84
CA LEU A 6 9.24 45.83 -48.49
C LEU A 6 8.40 44.95 -47.56
N PHE A 7 7.07 44.93 -47.73
CA PHE A 7 6.17 44.05 -46.97
C PHE A 7 6.31 42.57 -47.38
N LEU A 8 6.59 42.29 -48.66
CA LEU A 8 6.78 40.93 -49.14
C LEU A 8 8.13 40.33 -48.67
N ALA A 9 9.18 41.15 -48.58
CA ALA A 9 10.48 40.72 -48.06
C ALA A 9 10.45 40.37 -46.56
N VAL A 10 9.69 41.13 -45.76
CA VAL A 10 9.54 40.86 -44.31
C VAL A 10 8.70 39.61 -44.06
N MET A 11 7.69 39.32 -44.90
CA MET A 11 6.87 38.13 -44.75
C MET A 11 7.62 36.84 -45.15
N VAL A 12 8.49 36.88 -46.15
CA VAL A 12 9.33 35.73 -46.55
C VAL A 12 10.40 35.41 -45.51
N CYS A 13 10.97 36.42 -44.84
CA CYS A 13 11.87 36.18 -43.71
C CYS A 13 11.15 35.61 -42.47
N ALA A 14 9.93 36.05 -42.16
CA ALA A 14 9.16 35.53 -41.03
C ALA A 14 8.74 34.06 -41.22
N VAL A 15 8.41 33.65 -42.45
CA VAL A 15 8.06 32.25 -42.78
C VAL A 15 9.30 31.36 -42.86
N GLY A 16 10.45 31.89 -43.33
CA GLY A 16 11.72 31.15 -43.32
C GLY A 16 12.25 30.86 -41.91
N ILE A 17 12.04 31.78 -40.96
CA ILE A 17 12.45 31.60 -39.55
C ILE A 17 11.51 30.62 -38.83
N ALA A 18 10.22 30.58 -39.19
CA ALA A 18 9.26 29.63 -38.60
C ALA A 18 9.49 28.17 -39.04
N LEU A 19 10.05 27.93 -40.24
CA LEU A 19 10.31 26.58 -40.74
C LEU A 19 11.63 25.98 -40.23
N VAL A 20 12.58 26.79 -39.76
CA VAL A 20 13.83 26.32 -39.14
C VAL A 20 13.66 26.04 -37.63
N ALA A 21 12.58 26.53 -37.02
CA ALA A 21 12.25 26.22 -35.62
C ALA A 21 11.65 24.81 -35.42
N CYS A 22 11.46 24.04 -36.50
CA CYS A 22 10.92 22.67 -36.46
C CYS A 22 11.87 21.63 -37.07
N THR A 23 13.17 21.92 -37.19
CA THR A 23 14.15 20.85 -37.39
C THR A 23 14.38 20.17 -36.05
N ASP A 24 13.83 18.95 -35.94
CA ASP A 24 14.15 17.90 -34.99
C ASP A 24 15.32 18.25 -34.06
N ASP A 25 14.98 18.83 -32.91
CA ASP A 25 15.77 18.53 -31.73
C ASP A 25 15.38 17.11 -31.35
N SER A 26 15.96 16.15 -32.09
CA SER A 26 16.24 14.84 -31.55
C SER A 26 17.22 15.05 -30.40
N SER A 27 16.75 15.69 -29.33
CA SER A 27 17.34 15.56 -28.02
C SER A 27 17.30 14.06 -27.81
N LYS A 28 18.46 13.43 -27.96
CA LYS A 28 18.68 12.06 -27.52
C LYS A 28 18.02 12.03 -26.16
N SER A 29 16.90 11.31 -26.03
CA SER A 29 16.38 11.02 -24.72
C SER A 29 17.41 10.09 -24.13
N ASP A 30 18.48 10.67 -23.61
CA ASP A 30 19.34 10.00 -22.68
C ASP A 30 18.36 9.55 -21.60
N SER A 31 17.99 8.28 -21.66
CA SER A 31 17.14 7.67 -20.66
C SER A 31 18.03 7.60 -19.42
N TYR A 32 18.14 8.73 -18.72
CA TYR A 32 18.62 8.75 -17.37
C TYR A 32 17.58 7.94 -16.62
N ALA A 33 17.85 6.64 -16.47
CA ALA A 33 17.16 5.83 -15.50
C ALA A 33 17.34 6.57 -14.18
N VAL A 34 16.27 7.21 -13.71
CA VAL A 34 16.28 7.87 -12.41
C VAL A 34 16.51 6.75 -11.41
N VAL A 35 17.75 6.64 -10.93
CA VAL A 35 18.11 5.68 -9.89
C VAL A 35 17.48 6.19 -8.61
N ILE A 36 16.29 5.68 -8.28
CA ILE A 36 15.64 5.99 -7.01
C ILE A 36 16.49 5.35 -5.91
N SER A 37 17.08 6.18 -5.04
CA SER A 37 17.88 5.68 -3.93
C SER A 37 17.00 4.93 -2.93
N GLN A 38 17.58 3.96 -2.21
CA GLN A 38 16.88 3.24 -1.15
C GLN A 38 16.33 4.17 -0.08
N ASP A 39 17.08 5.20 0.32
CA ASP A 39 16.60 6.22 1.26
C ASP A 39 15.36 6.96 0.73
N SER A 40 15.33 7.28 -0.58
CA SER A 40 14.15 7.91 -1.19
C SER A 40 12.93 6.98 -1.19
N LEU A 41 13.13 5.68 -1.46
CA LEU A 41 12.06 4.68 -1.36
C LEU A 41 11.54 4.54 0.06
N VAL A 42 12.41 4.47 1.06
CA VAL A 42 12.00 4.36 2.47
C VAL A 42 11.22 5.61 2.90
N LYS A 43 11.66 6.81 2.52
CA LYS A 43 10.93 8.07 2.80
C LYS A 43 9.55 8.10 2.13
N ARG A 44 9.47 7.74 0.85
CA ARG A 44 8.20 7.63 0.12
C ARG A 44 7.28 6.58 0.74
N GLY A 45 7.84 5.43 1.11
CA GLY A 45 7.13 4.33 1.75
C GLY A 45 6.56 4.72 3.10
N SER A 46 7.34 5.44 3.92
CA SER A 46 6.87 6.01 5.18
C SER A 46 5.66 6.90 4.95
N TYR A 47 5.76 7.87 4.03
CA TYR A 47 4.63 8.74 3.70
C TYR A 47 3.38 7.94 3.31
N LEU A 48 3.51 6.97 2.39
CA LEU A 48 2.40 6.15 1.92
C LEU A 48 1.79 5.30 3.04
N VAL A 49 2.61 4.61 3.82
CA VAL A 49 2.13 3.75 4.91
C VAL A 49 1.34 4.55 5.94
N ASN A 50 1.82 5.74 6.30
CA ASN A 50 1.13 6.62 7.25
C ASN A 50 -0.12 7.30 6.65
N ALA A 51 -0.12 7.62 5.35
CA ALA A 51 -1.28 8.24 4.68
C ALA A 51 -2.39 7.24 4.37
N ILE A 52 -2.03 6.00 4.03
CA ILE A 52 -2.96 4.90 3.75
C ILE A 52 -3.49 4.28 5.05
N GLY A 53 -2.71 4.35 6.14
CA GLY A 53 -3.09 3.80 7.44
C GLY A 53 -2.86 2.30 7.55
N CYS A 54 -1.70 1.78 7.10
CA CYS A 54 -1.45 0.33 7.20
C CYS A 54 -1.44 -0.15 8.67
N ASP A 55 -1.07 0.71 9.62
CA ASP A 55 -1.09 0.43 11.05
C ASP A 55 -2.48 0.50 11.70
N ASP A 56 -3.52 0.97 10.99
CA ASP A 56 -4.89 1.01 11.52
C ASP A 56 -5.46 -0.39 11.80
N CYS A 57 -5.05 -1.38 11.01
CA CYS A 57 -5.37 -2.78 11.27
C CYS A 57 -4.14 -3.60 11.67
N HIS A 58 -2.95 -3.28 11.16
CA HIS A 58 -1.76 -4.09 11.39
C HIS A 58 -1.00 -3.74 12.67
N SER A 59 -1.56 -2.90 13.55
CA SER A 59 -0.97 -2.59 14.84
C SER A 59 -2.02 -2.68 15.95
N PRO A 60 -1.74 -3.38 17.06
CA PRO A 60 -2.65 -3.46 18.19
C PRO A 60 -2.84 -2.09 18.85
N LYS A 61 -4.03 -1.87 19.41
CA LYS A 61 -4.43 -0.61 20.04
C LYS A 61 -4.96 -0.82 21.45
N THR A 62 -4.71 0.15 22.31
CA THR A 62 -5.39 0.31 23.59
C THR A 62 -6.53 1.31 23.44
N PHE A 63 -7.62 1.14 24.18
CA PHE A 63 -8.76 2.06 24.13
C PHE A 63 -8.74 2.98 25.33
N GLY A 64 -8.41 4.23 25.08
CA GLY A 64 -8.49 5.30 26.05
C GLY A 64 -9.76 6.14 25.88
N PRO A 65 -9.96 7.16 26.73
CA PRO A 65 -11.09 8.09 26.63
C PRO A 65 -11.21 8.82 25.29
N GLN A 66 -10.11 8.95 24.55
CA GLN A 66 -10.05 9.63 23.25
C GLN A 66 -10.13 8.66 22.06
N GLY A 67 -10.38 7.37 22.33
CA GLY A 67 -10.47 6.32 21.32
C GLY A 67 -9.22 5.44 21.26
N PRO A 68 -8.98 4.80 20.11
CA PRO A 68 -7.92 3.81 19.97
C PRO A 68 -6.55 4.47 19.81
N GLU A 69 -5.60 4.07 20.67
CA GLU A 69 -4.20 4.51 20.63
C GLU A 69 -3.29 3.36 20.23
N LEU A 70 -2.36 3.60 19.31
CA LEU A 70 -1.40 2.59 18.85
C LEU A 70 -0.46 2.18 19.97
N VAL A 71 -0.33 0.86 20.19
CA VAL A 71 0.74 0.31 21.02
C VAL A 71 2.03 0.30 20.20
N MET A 72 2.77 1.41 20.23
CA MET A 72 3.90 1.67 19.33
C MET A 72 5.00 0.60 19.38
N ASP A 73 5.21 -0.03 20.53
CA ASP A 73 6.17 -1.14 20.67
C ASP A 73 5.83 -2.36 19.83
N LYS A 74 4.56 -2.49 19.42
CA LYS A 74 4.00 -3.58 18.64
C LYS A 74 3.49 -3.10 17.28
N ARG A 75 3.85 -1.89 16.85
CA ARG A 75 3.45 -1.35 15.55
C ARG A 75 3.83 -2.32 14.44
N PHE A 76 2.91 -2.58 13.52
CA PHE A 76 3.01 -3.56 12.44
C PHE A 76 3.00 -5.04 12.86
N GLY A 77 2.86 -5.34 14.15
CA GLY A 77 2.84 -6.71 14.67
C GLY A 77 1.57 -7.51 14.35
N GLY A 78 0.55 -6.88 13.78
CA GLY A 78 -0.76 -7.50 13.51
C GLY A 78 -1.53 -7.87 14.78
N HIS A 79 -2.50 -8.77 14.63
CA HIS A 79 -3.25 -9.31 15.77
C HIS A 79 -2.34 -10.13 16.69
N GLN A 80 -2.36 -9.84 17.98
CA GLN A 80 -1.48 -10.50 18.95
C GLN A 80 -2.02 -11.89 19.28
N ALA A 81 -1.21 -12.93 19.10
CA ALA A 81 -1.65 -14.33 19.24
C ALA A 81 -2.27 -14.66 20.62
N ASN A 82 -1.85 -13.93 21.65
CA ASN A 82 -2.30 -14.12 23.03
C ASN A 82 -3.41 -13.16 23.45
N THR A 83 -3.94 -12.32 22.55
CA THR A 83 -5.07 -11.45 22.86
C THR A 83 -6.31 -12.32 23.12
N PRO A 84 -6.95 -12.23 24.30
CA PRO A 84 -8.20 -12.93 24.55
C PRO A 84 -9.29 -12.46 23.59
N ILE A 85 -9.94 -13.40 22.92
CA ILE A 85 -11.08 -13.14 22.02
C ILE A 85 -12.32 -13.70 22.70
N GLY A 86 -13.26 -12.81 23.04
CA GLY A 86 -14.56 -13.21 23.56
C GLY A 86 -15.42 -13.89 22.48
N LYS A 87 -16.53 -14.50 22.88
CA LYS A 87 -17.48 -15.09 21.93
C LYS A 87 -18.23 -13.97 21.19
N PRO A 88 -18.02 -13.79 19.87
CA PRO A 88 -18.70 -12.72 19.13
C PRO A 88 -20.19 -13.03 18.99
N ASN A 89 -21.04 -12.01 19.11
CA ASN A 89 -22.46 -12.16 18.77
C ASN A 89 -22.63 -12.11 17.25
N VAL A 90 -22.54 -13.26 16.59
CA VAL A 90 -22.68 -13.35 15.12
C VAL A 90 -24.09 -13.02 14.61
N GLY A 91 -25.09 -12.95 15.49
CA GLY A 91 -26.47 -12.60 15.14
C GLY A 91 -26.60 -11.23 14.51
N VAL A 92 -25.74 -10.27 14.90
CA VAL A 92 -25.75 -8.88 14.41
C VAL A 92 -25.55 -8.75 12.88
N MET A 93 -25.03 -9.80 12.23
CA MET A 93 -24.84 -9.81 10.77
C MET A 93 -26.18 -9.82 10.03
N LYS A 94 -27.23 -10.40 10.63
CA LYS A 94 -28.59 -10.37 10.07
C LYS A 94 -29.14 -8.94 10.00
N ASP A 95 -28.62 -8.07 10.86
CA ASP A 95 -28.99 -6.67 10.96
C ASP A 95 -28.04 -5.76 10.16
N GLY A 96 -27.13 -6.34 9.36
CA GLY A 96 -26.22 -5.60 8.48
C GLY A 96 -24.93 -5.13 9.15
N TYR A 97 -24.61 -5.60 10.36
CA TYR A 97 -23.39 -5.21 11.07
C TYR A 97 -22.27 -6.25 10.91
N MET A 98 -21.04 -5.75 10.84
CA MET A 98 -19.83 -6.54 11.09
C MET A 98 -19.19 -6.10 12.40
N LEU A 99 -18.41 -6.99 13.02
CA LEU A 99 -17.74 -6.70 14.28
C LEU A 99 -16.26 -6.47 14.05
N PHE A 100 -15.70 -5.49 14.74
CA PHE A 100 -14.26 -5.36 14.91
C PHE A 100 -13.92 -5.65 16.37
N GLY A 101 -12.80 -6.34 16.58
CA GLY A 101 -12.18 -6.39 17.89
C GLY A 101 -11.83 -5.00 18.37
N MET A 102 -11.82 -4.78 19.69
CA MET A 102 -11.46 -3.48 20.25
C MET A 102 -10.12 -3.02 19.67
N ASP A 103 -9.05 -3.81 19.74
CA ASP A 103 -7.73 -3.43 19.21
C ASP A 103 -7.64 -3.18 17.68
N LEU A 104 -8.75 -3.33 16.94
CA LEU A 104 -8.91 -3.18 15.49
C LEU A 104 -8.06 -4.13 14.64
N THR A 105 -7.50 -5.18 15.24
CA THR A 105 -6.63 -6.14 14.53
C THR A 105 -7.35 -7.40 14.08
N TYR A 106 -8.62 -7.57 14.41
CA TYR A 106 -9.45 -8.67 13.91
C TYR A 106 -10.86 -8.19 13.61
N ALA A 107 -11.52 -8.87 12.67
CA ALA A 107 -12.89 -8.59 12.30
C ALA A 107 -13.69 -9.87 12.12
N VAL A 108 -15.00 -9.77 12.32
CA VAL A 108 -15.95 -10.86 12.16
C VAL A 108 -17.07 -10.42 11.22
N GLY A 109 -17.27 -11.19 10.16
CA GLY A 109 -18.34 -10.97 9.17
C GLY A 109 -18.86 -12.30 8.61
N PRO A 110 -19.68 -12.26 7.55
CA PRO A 110 -20.21 -13.47 6.91
C PRO A 110 -19.13 -14.45 6.42
N TRP A 111 -17.91 -13.97 6.21
CA TRP A 111 -16.73 -14.79 5.86
C TRP A 111 -16.08 -15.50 7.05
N GLY A 112 -16.57 -15.30 8.28
CA GLY A 112 -15.95 -15.76 9.52
C GLY A 112 -15.09 -14.68 10.18
N MET A 113 -14.09 -15.12 10.94
CA MET A 113 -13.15 -14.25 11.66
C MET A 113 -11.81 -14.18 10.93
N SER A 114 -11.35 -12.97 10.68
CA SER A 114 -10.06 -12.68 10.07
C SER A 114 -9.17 -11.88 11.01
N TYR A 115 -7.87 -12.06 10.86
CA TYR A 115 -6.83 -11.42 11.65
C TYR A 115 -5.89 -10.62 10.75
N ALA A 116 -5.54 -9.41 11.16
CA ALA A 116 -4.52 -8.62 10.52
C ALA A 116 -3.15 -9.28 10.71
N ALA A 117 -2.44 -9.48 9.59
CA ALA A 117 -1.14 -10.14 9.60
C ALA A 117 -0.05 -9.29 10.28
N ASN A 118 1.01 -9.94 10.75
CA ASN A 118 2.25 -9.26 11.12
C ASN A 118 2.94 -8.77 9.83
N ILE A 119 3.09 -7.46 9.66
CA ILE A 119 3.78 -6.83 8.53
C ILE A 119 5.10 -6.14 8.96
N SER A 120 5.57 -6.43 10.17
CA SER A 120 6.88 -5.97 10.62
C SER A 120 8.02 -6.69 9.90
N SER A 121 9.24 -6.18 10.06
CA SER A 121 10.47 -6.75 9.54
C SER A 121 10.88 -8.10 10.16
N ASP A 122 10.13 -8.58 11.16
CA ASP A 122 10.39 -9.86 11.82
C ASP A 122 10.15 -11.08 10.89
N PRO A 123 10.89 -12.20 11.06
CA PRO A 123 10.66 -13.44 10.32
C PRO A 123 9.23 -14.00 10.40
N THR A 124 8.51 -13.75 11.50
CA THR A 124 7.08 -14.12 11.66
C THR A 124 6.13 -13.17 10.89
N GLY A 125 6.64 -12.02 10.47
CA GLY A 125 5.97 -11.06 9.58
C GLY A 125 6.48 -11.14 8.14
N ILE A 126 6.88 -9.99 7.57
CA ILE A 126 7.41 -9.90 6.19
C ILE A 126 8.95 -9.96 6.14
N GLY A 127 9.61 -10.29 7.25
CA GLY A 127 11.06 -10.39 7.38
C GLY A 127 11.73 -11.27 6.33
N ASN A 128 11.08 -12.36 5.94
CA ASN A 128 11.58 -13.30 4.94
C ASN A 128 10.89 -13.17 3.58
N TRP A 129 9.99 -12.21 3.40
CA TRP A 129 9.29 -12.04 2.13
C TRP A 129 10.20 -11.36 1.11
N THR A 130 10.03 -11.76 -0.14
CA THR A 130 10.57 -10.99 -1.28
C THR A 130 9.63 -9.84 -1.63
N GLU A 131 10.17 -8.82 -2.29
CA GLU A 131 9.36 -7.72 -2.85
C GLU A 131 8.27 -8.25 -3.79
N ALA A 132 8.60 -9.25 -4.62
CA ALA A 132 7.64 -9.87 -5.52
C ALA A 132 6.48 -10.56 -4.79
N GLN A 133 6.74 -11.21 -3.65
CA GLN A 133 5.69 -11.77 -2.80
C GLN A 133 4.80 -10.67 -2.22
N PHE A 134 5.39 -9.58 -1.74
CA PHE A 134 4.60 -8.44 -1.24
C PHE A 134 3.70 -7.84 -2.34
N ILE A 135 4.27 -7.59 -3.53
CA ILE A 135 3.51 -7.06 -4.67
C ILE A 135 2.39 -8.03 -5.07
N THR A 136 2.67 -9.33 -5.15
CA THR A 136 1.65 -10.35 -5.45
C THR A 136 0.53 -10.33 -4.40
N ALA A 137 0.89 -10.21 -3.12
CA ALA A 137 -0.09 -10.15 -2.04
C ALA A 137 -1.04 -8.96 -2.17
N ILE A 138 -0.55 -7.79 -2.60
CA ILE A 138 -1.37 -6.59 -2.76
C ILE A 138 -2.12 -6.58 -4.10
N ARG A 139 -1.46 -6.89 -5.21
CA ARG A 139 -2.04 -6.87 -6.57
C ARG A 139 -3.13 -7.91 -6.76
N GLU A 140 -2.86 -9.13 -6.28
CA GLU A 140 -3.73 -10.29 -6.50
C GLU A 140 -4.52 -10.65 -5.24
N GLY A 141 -4.24 -9.99 -4.11
CA GLY A 141 -4.87 -10.30 -2.84
C GLY A 141 -4.52 -11.69 -2.32
N LYS A 142 -3.31 -12.19 -2.59
CA LYS A 142 -2.90 -13.55 -2.20
C LYS A 142 -2.19 -13.57 -0.86
N SER A 143 -2.66 -14.41 0.06
CA SER A 143 -2.03 -14.59 1.37
C SER A 143 -0.56 -14.97 1.22
N LYS A 144 0.34 -14.24 1.89
CA LYS A 144 1.81 -14.39 1.80
C LYS A 144 2.40 -14.21 0.39
N GLY A 145 1.63 -13.66 -0.55
CA GLY A 145 2.07 -13.56 -1.94
C GLY A 145 2.23 -14.91 -2.64
N LEU A 146 1.62 -15.97 -2.11
CA LEU A 146 1.68 -17.31 -2.69
C LEU A 146 0.51 -17.49 -3.65
N LYS A 147 0.78 -17.84 -4.91
CA LYS A 147 -0.25 -17.99 -5.95
C LYS A 147 -1.34 -19.00 -5.57
N GLU A 148 -0.92 -20.13 -5.00
CA GLU A 148 -1.80 -21.18 -4.46
C GLU A 148 -2.34 -20.86 -3.05
N GLY A 149 -1.94 -19.73 -2.48
CA GLY A 149 -2.44 -19.26 -1.20
C GLY A 149 -3.91 -18.82 -1.29
N ARG A 150 -4.59 -18.86 -0.13
CA ARG A 150 -5.94 -18.29 0.01
C ARG A 150 -5.95 -16.79 -0.33
N GLN A 151 -7.13 -16.28 -0.66
CA GLN A 151 -7.34 -14.83 -0.75
C GLN A 151 -7.12 -14.16 0.62
N LEU A 152 -6.61 -12.93 0.61
CA LEU A 152 -6.64 -12.02 1.74
C LEU A 152 -8.12 -11.78 2.10
N LEU A 153 -8.42 -11.95 3.38
CA LEU A 153 -9.79 -11.89 3.87
C LEU A 153 -10.16 -10.44 4.18
N PRO A 154 -11.45 -10.08 4.08
CA PRO A 154 -11.91 -8.78 4.55
C PRO A 154 -11.55 -8.58 6.03
N PRO A 155 -11.33 -7.34 6.48
CA PRO A 155 -11.55 -6.09 5.74
C PRO A 155 -10.31 -5.60 4.97
N MET A 156 -9.25 -6.42 4.83
CA MET A 156 -8.02 -6.01 4.15
C MET A 156 -8.31 -5.50 2.72
N PRO A 157 -8.12 -4.20 2.43
CA PRO A 157 -8.64 -3.59 1.20
C PRO A 157 -7.64 -3.71 0.03
N TRP A 158 -7.14 -4.92 -0.21
CA TRP A 158 -6.17 -5.20 -1.28
C TRP A 158 -6.72 -4.80 -2.67
N PHE A 159 -8.03 -4.87 -2.88
CA PHE A 159 -8.70 -4.49 -4.13
C PHE A 159 -8.67 -2.96 -4.39
N VAL A 160 -8.42 -2.15 -3.36
CA VAL A 160 -8.14 -0.72 -3.50
C VAL A 160 -6.67 -0.52 -3.83
N TYR A 161 -5.79 -1.18 -3.06
CA TYR A 161 -4.34 -1.01 -3.17
C TYR A 161 -3.71 -1.67 -4.40
N LYS A 162 -4.40 -2.61 -5.04
CA LYS A 162 -3.94 -3.26 -6.28
C LYS A 162 -3.77 -2.31 -7.45
N ASN A 163 -4.17 -1.05 -7.34
CA ASN A 163 -4.01 -0.03 -8.38
C ASN A 163 -2.87 0.97 -8.08
N LEU A 164 -2.21 0.87 -6.93
CA LEU A 164 -1.01 1.68 -6.64
C LEU A 164 0.06 1.43 -7.71
N ASP A 165 0.90 2.43 -7.98
CA ASP A 165 2.03 2.25 -8.90
C ASP A 165 3.06 1.27 -8.32
N ASP A 166 3.81 0.59 -9.20
CA ASP A 166 4.84 -0.36 -8.75
C ASP A 166 5.88 0.33 -7.85
N VAL A 167 6.27 1.56 -8.17
CA VAL A 167 7.21 2.34 -7.36
C VAL A 167 6.66 2.58 -5.94
N ASP A 168 5.36 2.82 -5.81
CA ASP A 168 4.73 3.05 -4.50
C ASP A 168 4.63 1.74 -3.70
N LEU A 169 4.31 0.61 -4.33
CA LEU A 169 4.33 -0.70 -3.66
C LEU A 169 5.74 -1.08 -3.20
N LYS A 170 6.77 -0.82 -4.01
CA LYS A 170 8.17 -1.03 -3.66
C LYS A 170 8.60 -0.14 -2.50
N ALA A 171 8.19 1.13 -2.53
CA ALA A 171 8.46 2.08 -1.45
C ALA A 171 7.83 1.63 -0.13
N ILE A 172 6.54 1.24 -0.15
CA ILE A 172 5.84 0.68 1.02
C ILE A 172 6.60 -0.52 1.57
N PHE A 173 6.95 -1.48 0.71
CA PHE A 173 7.71 -2.65 1.13
C PHE A 173 9.05 -2.26 1.76
N ALA A 174 9.85 -1.42 1.08
CA ALA A 174 11.14 -0.93 1.58
C ALA A 174 11.02 -0.30 2.98
N TYR A 175 10.01 0.53 3.21
CA TYR A 175 9.77 1.12 4.54
C TYR A 175 9.35 0.08 5.59
N LEU A 176 8.44 -0.85 5.26
CA LEU A 176 8.05 -1.91 6.21
C LEU A 176 9.25 -2.79 6.58
N LYS A 177 10.22 -2.98 5.68
CA LYS A 177 11.47 -3.70 5.95
C LYS A 177 12.39 -2.99 6.94
N THR A 178 12.24 -1.68 7.14
CA THR A 178 12.98 -0.93 8.18
C THR A 178 12.26 -0.85 9.53
N SER A 179 11.06 -1.44 9.66
CA SER A 179 10.29 -1.38 10.90
C SER A 179 10.97 -2.13 12.05
N LYS A 180 10.60 -1.78 13.30
CA LYS A 180 10.97 -2.56 14.48
C LYS A 180 10.40 -3.98 14.33
N PRO A 181 11.21 -5.05 14.46
CA PRO A 181 10.70 -6.41 14.36
C PRO A 181 9.80 -6.72 15.56
N VAL A 182 8.63 -7.30 15.29
CA VAL A 182 7.70 -7.79 16.30
C VAL A 182 7.54 -9.30 16.11
N ASN A 183 8.10 -10.10 17.02
CA ASN A 183 7.94 -11.55 16.98
C ASN A 183 6.52 -11.93 17.42
N ASN A 184 5.66 -12.22 16.45
CA ASN A 184 4.26 -12.56 16.68
C ASN A 184 3.73 -13.42 15.51
N LEU A 185 3.43 -14.68 15.80
CA LEU A 185 2.78 -15.59 14.87
C LEU A 185 1.26 -15.43 14.96
N VAL A 186 0.68 -14.64 14.05
CA VAL A 186 -0.76 -14.38 13.99
C VAL A 186 -1.55 -15.69 13.75
N PRO A 187 -2.65 -15.94 14.49
CA PRO A 187 -3.49 -17.12 14.27
C PRO A 187 -4.13 -17.16 12.88
N GLY A 188 -4.47 -18.37 12.44
CA GLY A 188 -5.26 -18.57 11.22
C GLY A 188 -6.69 -18.05 11.36
N PRO A 189 -7.36 -17.67 10.26
CA PRO A 189 -8.76 -17.26 10.30
C PRO A 189 -9.66 -18.40 10.78
N LYS A 190 -10.81 -18.06 11.34
CA LYS A 190 -11.81 -19.03 11.82
C LYS A 190 -13.06 -18.98 10.94
N ALA A 191 -13.62 -20.14 10.64
CA ALA A 191 -14.88 -20.23 9.93
C ALA A 191 -16.03 -19.72 10.80
N ILE A 192 -17.11 -19.24 10.19
CA ILE A 192 -18.28 -18.74 10.94
C ILE A 192 -18.89 -19.83 11.86
N THR A 193 -18.76 -21.11 11.49
CA THR A 193 -19.22 -22.27 12.27
C THR A 193 -18.38 -22.55 13.52
N GLU A 194 -17.24 -21.88 13.67
CA GLU A 194 -16.31 -22.03 14.80
C GLU A 194 -16.45 -20.89 15.83
N LEU A 195 -17.43 -19.98 15.65
CA LEU A 195 -17.62 -18.76 16.43
C LEU A 195 -18.83 -18.82 17.37
#